data_AF-A0A3M0G6T9-F1
#
_entry.id   AF-A0A3M0G6T9-F1
#
_cell.length_a   1.000
_cell.length_b   1.000
_cell.length_c   1.000
_cell.angle_alpha   90.00
_cell.angle_beta   90.00
_cell.angle_gamma   90.00
#
_symmetry.space_group_name_H-M   'P 1'
#
loop_
_entity.id
_entity.type
_entity.pdbx_description
1 polymer ?
#
loop_
_entity_poly.entity_id
_entity_poly.type
_entity_poly.pdbx_seq_one_letter_code
_entity_poly.pdbx_strand_id
1 'polypeptide(L)'
;MKTFQIDTAHARLLALDLHSKAQGNNPPHPALPEDWAFIAFNEAVHAALDNIGARMTMLRRDMGHIAQSSFLMSREAEDSDAALDQSLRAAI
;
A
#
# COMPACT_ATOMS: atom_id res chain seq x y z
N MET A 1 29.61 -5.38 11.21
CA MET A 1 28.21 -4.99 10.96
C MET A 1 28.25 -3.62 10.29
N LYS A 2 27.73 -3.46 9.07
CA LYS A 2 27.64 -2.14 8.42
C LYS A 2 26.31 -1.52 8.83
N THR A 3 26.32 -0.30 9.34
CA THR A 3 25.12 0.47 9.66
C THR A 3 24.36 0.72 8.36
N PHE A 4 23.12 0.26 8.29
CA PHE A 4 22.23 0.57 7.17
C PHE A 4 21.73 2.01 7.36
N GLN A 5 22.08 2.89 6.44
CA GLN A 5 21.63 4.28 6.45
C GLN A 5 20.26 4.34 5.77
N ILE A 6 19.23 4.73 6.53
CA ILE A 6 17.87 4.90 6.03
C ILE A 6 17.61 6.39 5.88
N ASP A 7 17.21 6.82 4.70
CA ASP A 7 16.59 8.14 4.51
C ASP A 7 15.13 8.06 5.00
N THR A 8 14.92 8.38 6.27
CA THR A 8 13.61 8.30 6.94
C THR A 8 12.61 9.31 6.37
N ALA A 9 13.07 10.46 5.87
CA ALA A 9 12.23 11.45 5.22
C ALA A 9 11.70 10.91 3.88
N HIS A 10 12.57 10.34 3.05
CA HIS A 10 12.17 9.72 1.79
C HIS A 10 11.24 8.51 2.02
N ALA A 11 11.56 7.66 3.01
CA ALA A 11 10.75 6.50 3.35
C ALA A 11 9.32 6.89 3.78
N ARG A 12 9.15 7.98 4.54
CA ARG A 12 7.81 8.52 4.87
C ARG A 12 7.06 9.03 3.65
N LEU A 13 7.73 9.72 2.72
CA LEU A 13 7.08 10.20 1.49
C LEU A 13 6.57 9.04 0.65
N LEU A 14 7.37 7.98 0.51
CA LEU A 14 6.94 6.75 -0.16
C LEU A 14 5.77 6.07 0.56
N ALA A 15 5.79 6.02 1.89
CA ALA A 15 4.69 5.47 2.67
C ALA A 15 3.39 6.27 2.47
N LEU A 16 3.47 7.60 2.44
CA LEU A 16 2.32 8.47 2.19
C LEU A 16 1.75 8.31 0.78
N ASP A 17 2.62 8.25 -0.25
CA ASP A 17 2.18 7.99 -1.63
C ASP A 17 1.51 6.61 -1.72
N LEU A 18 2.15 5.58 -1.17
CA LEU A 18 1.62 4.21 -1.18
C LEU A 18 0.26 4.13 -0.47
N HIS A 19 0.13 4.80 0.69
CA HIS A 19 -1.14 4.91 1.41
C HIS A 19 -2.21 5.61 0.57
N SER A 20 -1.86 6.69 -0.12
CA SER A 20 -2.78 7.41 -1.02
C SER A 20 -3.27 6.51 -2.15
N LYS A 21 -2.37 5.77 -2.81
CA LYS A 21 -2.72 4.82 -3.88
C LYS A 21 -3.56 3.65 -3.39
N ALA A 22 -3.48 3.31 -2.10
CA ALA A 22 -4.30 2.27 -1.50
C ALA A 22 -5.78 2.66 -1.31
N GLN A 23 -6.16 3.94 -1.35
CA GLN A 23 -7.52 4.40 -1.01
C GLN A 23 -8.57 4.28 -2.16
N GLY A 24 -8.34 3.38 -3.13
CA GLY A 24 -9.22 3.21 -4.28
C GLY A 24 -10.37 2.20 -4.07
N ASN A 25 -11.37 2.29 -4.93
CA ASN A 25 -12.44 1.28 -5.05
C ASN A 25 -12.40 0.64 -6.44
N ASN A 26 -13.02 -0.52 -6.59
CA ASN A 26 -13.21 -1.11 -7.91
C ASN A 26 -14.29 -0.33 -8.67
N PRO A 27 -14.10 -0.08 -9.97
CA PRO A 27 -15.14 0.49 -10.80
C PRO A 27 -16.34 -0.49 -10.89
N PRO A 28 -17.55 0.02 -11.17
CA PRO A 28 -18.68 -0.85 -11.46
C PRO A 28 -18.45 -1.64 -12.75
N HIS A 29 -19.18 -2.75 -12.90
CA HIS A 29 -19.17 -3.50 -14.16
C HIS A 29 -19.65 -2.63 -15.33
N PRO A 30 -19.04 -2.78 -16.52
CA PRO A 30 -19.51 -2.09 -17.71
C PRO A 30 -20.87 -2.63 -18.13
N ALA A 31 -21.67 -1.80 -18.81
CA ALA A 31 -22.88 -2.29 -19.46
C ALA A 31 -22.52 -3.23 -20.62
N LEU A 32 -23.11 -4.42 -20.62
CA LEU A 32 -22.93 -5.43 -21.67
C LEU A 32 -24.22 -5.62 -22.48
N PRO A 33 -24.16 -6.10 -23.73
CA PRO A 33 -25.34 -6.32 -24.56
C PRO A 33 -26.31 -7.33 -23.94
N GLU A 34 -27.61 -7.06 -23.94
CA GLU A 34 -28.63 -7.92 -23.31
C GLU A 34 -29.18 -9.04 -24.21
N ASP A 35 -28.69 -9.15 -25.44
CA ASP A 35 -29.12 -10.19 -26.37
C ASP A 35 -28.73 -11.59 -25.83
N TRP A 36 -29.71 -12.50 -25.87
CA TRP A 36 -29.60 -13.86 -25.38
C TRP A 36 -28.40 -14.63 -25.95
N ALA A 37 -27.97 -14.30 -27.16
CA ALA A 37 -26.80 -14.89 -27.80
C ALA A 37 -25.49 -14.64 -27.02
N PHE A 38 -25.44 -13.62 -26.16
CA PHE A 38 -24.25 -13.22 -25.41
C PHE A 38 -24.29 -13.54 -23.91
N ILE A 39 -25.33 -14.22 -23.41
CA ILE A 39 -25.51 -14.48 -21.96
C ILE A 39 -24.26 -15.12 -21.35
N ALA A 40 -23.80 -16.25 -21.90
CA ALA A 40 -22.65 -16.97 -21.35
C ALA A 40 -21.34 -16.15 -21.43
N PHE A 41 -21.19 -15.35 -22.48
CA PHE A 41 -20.05 -14.44 -22.61
C PHE A 41 -20.09 -13.35 -21.54
N ASN A 42 -21.25 -12.71 -21.34
CA ASN A 42 -21.42 -11.67 -20.35
C ASN A 42 -21.20 -12.19 -18.92
N GLU A 43 -21.69 -13.39 -18.61
CA GLU A 43 -21.43 -14.07 -17.34
C GLU A 43 -19.93 -14.29 -17.11
N ALA A 44 -19.20 -14.77 -18.13
CA ALA A 44 -17.77 -14.97 -18.04
C ALA A 44 -16.99 -13.65 -17.86
N VAL A 45 -17.40 -12.58 -18.54
CA VAL A 45 -16.81 -11.25 -18.39
C VAL A 45 -17.04 -10.69 -16.98
N HIS A 46 -18.27 -10.77 -16.47
CA HIS A 46 -18.57 -10.33 -15.10
C HIS A 46 -17.76 -11.13 -14.07
N ALA A 47 -17.70 -12.46 -14.19
CA ALA A 47 -16.91 -13.29 -13.29
C ALA A 47 -15.41 -12.94 -13.32
N ALA A 48 -14.87 -12.61 -14.50
CA ALA A 48 -13.48 -12.17 -14.63
C ALA A 48 -13.26 -10.80 -13.96
N LEU A 49 -14.18 -9.85 -14.15
CA LEU A 49 -14.12 -8.53 -13.52
C LEU A 49 -14.26 -8.60 -12.01
N ASP A 50 -15.15 -9.44 -11.48
CA ASP A 50 -15.28 -9.73 -10.05
C ASP A 50 -13.97 -10.27 -9.48
N ASN A 51 -13.33 -11.21 -10.18
CA ASN A 51 -12.05 -11.76 -9.74
C ASN A 51 -10.94 -10.71 -9.69
N ILE A 52 -10.83 -9.88 -10.73
CA ILE A 52 -9.88 -8.77 -10.78
C ILE A 52 -10.17 -7.80 -9.64
N GLY A 53 -11.45 -7.44 -9.43
CA GLY A 53 -11.87 -6.56 -8.35
C GLY A 53 -11.47 -7.10 -6.97
N ALA A 54 -11.70 -8.39 -6.71
CA ALA A 54 -11.29 -9.02 -5.46
C ALA A 54 -9.77 -8.94 -5.23
N ARG A 55 -8.97 -9.25 -6.26
CA ARG A 55 -7.51 -9.15 -6.20
C ARG A 55 -7.03 -7.72 -5.98
N MET A 56 -7.65 -6.75 -6.64
CA MET A 56 -7.33 -5.33 -6.45
C MET A 56 -7.65 -4.83 -5.05
N THR A 57 -8.74 -5.32 -4.44
CA THR A 57 -9.06 -5.04 -3.04
C THR A 57 -8.01 -5.61 -2.09
N MET A 58 -7.56 -6.85 -2.32
CA MET A 58 -6.47 -7.43 -1.54
C MET A 58 -5.17 -6.63 -1.70
N LEU A 59 -4.80 -6.29 -2.94
CA LEU A 59 -3.60 -5.50 -3.22
C LEU A 59 -3.61 -4.15 -2.49
N ARG A 60 -4.73 -3.42 -2.55
CA ARG A 60 -4.87 -2.15 -1.83
C ARG A 60 -4.73 -2.32 -0.32
N ARG A 61 -5.30 -3.38 0.25
CA ARG A 61 -5.14 -3.70 1.67
C ARG A 61 -3.66 -3.92 2.03
N ASP A 62 -2.95 -4.72 1.25
CA ASP A 62 -1.53 -5.01 1.49
C ASP A 62 -0.66 -3.75 1.35
N MET A 63 -0.93 -2.92 0.35
CA MET A 63 -0.30 -1.60 0.20
C MET A 63 -0.52 -0.71 1.43
N GLY A 64 -1.75 -0.71 1.98
CA GLY A 64 -2.06 0.01 3.22
C GLY A 64 -1.26 -0.48 4.42
N HIS A 65 -1.11 -1.79 4.58
CA HIS A 65 -0.29 -2.40 5.63
C HIS A 65 1.20 -2.05 5.48
N ILE A 66 1.74 -2.14 4.25
CA ILE A 66 3.14 -1.80 3.96
C ILE A 66 3.40 -0.32 4.23
N ALA A 67 2.51 0.57 3.81
CA ALA A 67 2.61 2.00 4.06
C ALA A 67 2.66 2.30 5.56
N GLN A 68 1.72 1.73 6.33
CA GLN A 68 1.68 1.90 7.78
C GLN A 68 2.97 1.38 8.45
N SER A 69 3.41 0.17 8.08
CA SER A 69 4.63 -0.42 8.64
C SER A 69 5.86 0.42 8.31
N SER A 70 5.97 0.92 7.08
CA SER A 70 7.10 1.76 6.64
C SER A 70 7.14 3.09 7.39
N PHE A 71 5.99 3.69 7.66
CA PHE A 71 5.90 4.91 8.48
C PHE A 71 6.37 4.66 9.91
N LEU A 72 5.92 3.58 10.53
CA LEU A 72 6.33 3.21 11.89
C LEU A 72 7.84 2.91 11.97
N MET A 73 8.38 2.19 10.99
CA MET A 73 9.81 1.88 10.93
C MET A 73 10.67 3.14 10.76
N SER A 74 10.22 4.10 9.94
CA SER A 74 10.92 5.38 9.76
C SER A 74 10.93 6.20 11.04
N ARG A 75 9.83 6.16 11.81
CA ARG A 75 9.74 6.82 13.11
C ARG A 75 10.63 6.16 14.15
N GLU A 76 10.61 4.83 14.23
CA GLU A 76 11.46 4.07 15.17
C GLU A 76 12.95 4.35 14.93
N ALA A 77 13.36 4.48 13.66
CA ALA A 77 14.72 4.84 13.30
C ALA A 77 15.11 6.23 13.82
N GLU A 78 14.23 7.23 13.67
CA GLU A 78 14.48 8.59 14.19
C GLU A 78 14.49 8.66 15.70
N ASP A 79 13.57 7.96 16.36
CA ASP A 79 13.50 7.88 17.83
C ASP A 79 14.78 7.23 18.38
N SER A 80 15.30 6.19 17.69
CA SER A 80 16.58 5.55 18.03
C SER A 80 17.78 6.47 17.85
N ASP A 81 17.84 7.22 16.74
CA ASP A 81 18.92 8.18 16.47
C ASP A 81 18.92 9.34 17.47
N ALA A 82 17.73 9.84 17.84
CA ALA A 82 17.57 10.89 18.84
C ALA A 82 18.01 10.43 20.24
N ALA A 83 17.63 9.20 20.64
CA ALA A 83 18.06 8.62 21.91
C ALA A 83 19.59 8.42 21.96
N LEU A 84 20.20 7.99 20.84
CA LEU A 84 21.64 7.87 20.73
C LEU A 84 22.35 9.22 20.87
N ASP A 85 21.92 10.25 20.14
CA ASP A 85 22.49 11.62 20.26
C ASP A 85 22.36 12.15 21.69
N GLN A 86 21.22 11.94 22.36
CA GLN A 86 21.03 12.32 23.76
C GLN A 86 22.02 11.59 24.68
N SER A 87 22.19 10.27 24.52
CA SER A 87 23.13 9.48 25.31
C SER A 87 24.59 9.93 25.12
N LEU A 88 24.97 10.28 23.89
CA LEU A 88 26.32 10.72 23.55
C LEU A 88 26.61 12.09 24.19
N ARG A 89 25.65 13.02 24.15
CA ARG A 89 25.77 14.33 24.79
C ARG A 89 25.83 14.25 26.31
N ALA A 90 25.15 13.28 26.93
CA ALA A 90 25.19 13.08 28.37
C ALA A 90 26.51 12.45 28.88
N ALA A 91 27.31 11.87 27.99
CA ALA A 91 28.58 11.23 28.30
C ALA A 91 29.80 12.16 28.16
N ILE A 92 29.60 13.41 27.72
CA ILE A 92 30.63 14.47 27.55
C ILE A 92 30.41 15.53 28.61
#